data_AF-A0A537M8C6-F1
#
_entry.id   AF-A0A537M8C6-F1
#
_cell.length_a   1.000
_cell.length_b   1.000
_cell.length_c   1.000
_cell.angle_alpha   90.00
_cell.angle_beta   90.00
_cell.angle_gamma   90.00
#
_symmetry.space_group_name_H-M   'P 1'
#
loop_
_entity.id
_entity.type
_entity.pdbx_description
1 polymer ?
#
loop_
_entity_poly.entity_id
_entity_poly.type
_entity_poly.pdbx_seq_one_letter_code
_entity_poly.pdbx_strand_id
1 'polypeptide(L)'
;MTYLKPMSADRSQPLKTVGLGGDGDEVDAIEAVERHFGVALDYRDAPGWRTAGEVFRSLLAALPPDQRDLKDLWPIFAAIMCAETGADPSRVGPETLLLA
;
A
#
# COMPACT_ATOMS: atom_id res chain seq x y z
N MET A 1 -10.51 39.88 -15.75
CA MET A 1 -9.16 39.29 -15.67
C MET A 1 -9.28 38.00 -14.87
N THR A 2 -9.68 36.90 -15.52
CA THR A 2 -9.93 35.63 -14.83
C THR A 2 -8.63 34.85 -14.77
N TYR A 3 -8.05 34.73 -13.57
CA TYR A 3 -6.85 33.94 -13.34
C TYR A 3 -7.26 32.47 -13.15
N LEU A 4 -7.24 31.68 -14.21
CA LEU A 4 -7.28 30.22 -14.11
C LEU A 4 -5.89 29.75 -13.69
N LYS A 5 -5.74 29.36 -12.42
CA LYS A 5 -4.56 28.65 -11.93
C LYS A 5 -4.54 27.26 -12.57
N PRO A 6 -3.55 26.89 -13.39
CA PRO A 6 -3.41 25.51 -13.83
C PRO A 6 -2.86 24.71 -12.64
N MET A 7 -3.74 24.05 -11.89
CA MET A 7 -3.34 23.01 -10.95
C MET A 7 -3.40 21.67 -11.67
N SER A 8 -2.59 21.54 -12.72
CA SER A 8 -2.18 20.22 -13.21
C SER A 8 -1.24 19.65 -12.15
N ALA A 9 -1.80 19.02 -11.12
CA ALA A 9 -1.06 18.07 -10.32
C ALA A 9 -0.60 16.97 -11.28
N ASP A 10 0.71 16.83 -11.43
CA ASP A 10 1.36 15.82 -12.23
C ASP A 10 0.90 14.43 -11.75
N ARG A 11 -0.08 13.85 -12.46
CA ARG A 11 -0.69 12.55 -12.14
C ARG A 11 0.28 11.36 -12.33
N SER A 12 1.52 11.64 -12.72
CA SER A 12 2.52 10.65 -13.13
C SER A 12 3.54 10.31 -12.03
N GLN A 13 3.62 11.12 -10.97
CA GLN A 13 4.62 10.91 -9.92
C GLN A 13 4.17 9.87 -8.89
N PRO A 14 5.02 8.88 -8.56
CA PRO A 14 4.74 7.93 -7.49
C PRO A 14 4.56 8.65 -6.15
N LEU A 15 3.74 8.06 -5.28
CA LEU A 15 3.51 8.57 -3.94
C LEU A 15 4.79 8.40 -3.11
N LYS A 16 5.16 9.47 -2.39
CA LYS A 16 6.24 9.39 -1.41
C LYS A 16 5.83 8.55 -0.20
N THR A 17 4.56 8.64 0.20
CA THR A 17 3.96 7.92 1.32
C THR A 17 2.51 7.55 0.99
N VAL A 18 2.02 6.42 1.52
CA VAL A 18 0.61 6.03 1.52
C VAL A 18 -0.21 6.96 2.41
N GLY A 19 0.43 7.58 3.41
CA GLY A 19 -0.16 8.59 4.27
C GLY A 19 -0.80 8.03 5.54
N LEU A 20 -0.41 6.82 5.98
CA LEU A 20 -0.91 6.23 7.22
C LEU A 20 -0.39 7.03 8.41
N GLY A 21 -1.28 7.36 9.35
CA GLY A 21 -1.04 8.34 10.41
C GLY A 21 -0.09 7.89 11.52
N GLY A 22 0.19 6.59 11.63
CA GLY A 22 0.95 6.03 12.76
C GLY A 22 0.14 5.96 14.06
N ASP A 23 -1.17 6.17 13.98
CA ASP A 23 -2.14 6.11 15.07
C ASP A 23 -2.87 4.77 15.15
N GLY A 24 -2.53 3.82 14.28
CA GLY A 24 -3.13 2.49 14.21
C GLY A 24 -3.69 2.15 12.83
N ASP A 25 -3.89 3.13 11.96
CA ASP A 25 -4.42 2.93 10.60
C ASP A 25 -3.53 1.97 9.78
N GLU A 26 -2.22 1.96 10.01
CA GLU A 26 -1.31 1.03 9.37
C GLU A 26 -1.55 -0.42 9.79
N VAL A 27 -1.97 -0.64 11.04
CA VAL A 27 -2.32 -1.97 11.55
C VAL A 27 -3.62 -2.41 10.91
N ASP A 28 -4.64 -1.54 10.88
CA ASP A 28 -5.93 -1.82 10.25
C ASP A 28 -5.77 -2.12 8.74
N ALA A 29 -4.93 -1.36 8.04
CA ALA A 29 -4.62 -1.60 6.62
C ALA A 29 -3.93 -2.97 6.40
N ILE A 30 -2.98 -3.36 7.27
CA ILE A 30 -2.31 -4.65 7.19
C ILE A 30 -3.28 -5.79 7.54
N GLU A 31 -4.12 -5.63 8.56
CA GLU A 31 -5.17 -6.61 8.89
C GLU A 31 -6.17 -6.78 7.74
N ALA A 32 -6.52 -5.70 7.05
CA ALA A 32 -7.39 -5.76 5.87
C ALA A 32 -6.74 -6.58 4.73
N VAL A 33 -5.43 -6.46 4.52
CA VAL A 33 -4.67 -7.29 3.57
C VAL A 33 -4.74 -8.77 3.98
N GLU A 34 -4.43 -9.08 5.25
CA GLU A 34 -4.50 -10.45 5.78
C GLU A 34 -5.89 -11.07 5.59
N ARG A 35 -6.95 -10.34 5.93
CA ARG A 35 -8.34 -10.77 5.78
C ARG A 35 -8.71 -10.98 4.31
N HIS A 36 -8.25 -10.12 3.40
CA HIS A 36 -8.57 -10.23 1.98
C HIS A 36 -7.94 -11.47 1.34
N PHE A 37 -6.68 -11.75 1.66
CA PHE A 37 -5.97 -12.90 1.09
C PHE A 37 -6.14 -14.19 1.90
N GLY A 38 -6.74 -14.12 3.09
CA GLY A 38 -6.94 -15.27 3.98
C GLY A 38 -5.63 -15.82 4.51
N VAL A 39 -4.65 -14.95 4.77
CA VAL A 39 -3.32 -15.30 5.29
C VAL A 39 -3.02 -14.55 6.57
N ALA A 40 -2.03 -15.02 7.32
CA ALA A 40 -1.40 -14.26 8.39
C ALA A 40 0.05 -13.93 7.96
N LEU A 41 0.41 -12.67 8.01
CA LEU A 41 1.76 -12.19 7.75
C LEU A 41 2.67 -12.54 8.93
N ASP A 42 3.95 -12.69 8.63
CA ASP A 42 4.96 -12.89 9.66
C ASP A 42 5.40 -11.54 10.24
N TYR A 43 4.91 -11.23 11.43
CA TYR A 43 5.23 -9.97 12.11
C TYR A 43 6.64 -9.92 12.71
N ARG A 44 7.47 -10.98 12.62
CA ARG A 44 8.85 -10.94 13.10
C ARG A 44 9.69 -9.87 12.42
N ASP A 45 9.39 -9.59 11.15
CA ASP A 45 10.06 -8.55 10.36
C ASP A 45 9.28 -7.22 10.34
N ALA A 46 8.12 -7.14 11.01
CA ALA A 46 7.27 -5.94 11.03
C ALA A 46 7.98 -4.67 11.56
N PRO A 47 8.88 -4.73 12.57
CA PRO A 47 9.66 -3.55 12.97
C PRO A 47 10.52 -2.96 11.85
N GLY A 48 10.79 -3.73 10.79
CA GLY A 48 11.52 -3.30 9.61
C GLY A 48 10.63 -2.75 8.49
N TRP A 49 9.30 -2.89 8.56
CA TRP A 49 8.39 -2.46 7.49
C TRP A 49 8.23 -0.94 7.49
N ARG A 50 8.90 -0.30 6.55
CA ARG A 50 8.87 1.14 6.30
C ARG A 50 8.19 1.45 4.98
N THR A 51 8.22 0.54 4.02
CA THR A 51 7.62 0.72 2.69
C THR A 51 6.53 -0.30 2.39
N ALA A 52 5.64 0.06 1.46
CA ALA A 52 4.62 -0.84 0.92
C ALA A 52 5.23 -2.11 0.33
N GLY A 53 6.42 -2.03 -0.28
CA GLY A 53 7.13 -3.17 -0.84
C GLY A 53 7.63 -4.18 0.20
N GLU A 54 7.96 -3.74 1.41
CA GLU A 54 8.39 -4.65 2.50
C GLU A 54 7.21 -5.45 3.04
N VAL A 55 6.06 -4.80 3.22
CA VAL A 55 4.80 -5.48 3.55
C VAL A 55 4.39 -6.44 2.44
N PHE A 56 4.49 -6.00 1.17
CA PHE A 56 4.18 -6.86 0.03
C PHE A 56 5.09 -8.09 -0.07
N ARG A 57 6.37 -7.96 0.27
CA ARG A 57 7.29 -9.12 0.34
C ARG A 57 6.84 -10.11 1.41
N SER A 58 6.40 -9.63 2.57
CA SER A 58 5.83 -10.48 3.62
C SER A 58 4.55 -11.17 3.15
N LEU A 59 3.66 -10.45 2.45
CA LEU A 59 2.48 -11.03 1.81
C LEU A 59 2.84 -12.14 0.83
N LEU A 60 3.78 -11.90 -0.09
CA LEU A 60 4.23 -12.92 -1.04
C LEU A 60 4.71 -14.18 -0.33
N ALA A 61 5.46 -14.05 0.77
CA ALA A 61 5.96 -15.20 1.53
C ALA A 61 4.83 -16.01 2.18
N ALA A 62 3.75 -15.37 2.62
CA ALA A 62 2.60 -16.00 3.25
C ALA A 62 1.61 -16.62 2.25
N LEU A 63 1.54 -16.12 1.02
CA LEU A 63 0.60 -16.60 0.00
C LEU A 63 0.91 -18.02 -0.49
N PRO A 64 -0.12 -18.85 -0.74
CA PRO A 64 0.04 -20.09 -1.50
C PRO A 64 0.44 -19.78 -2.97
N PRO A 65 1.13 -20.70 -3.67
CA PRO A 65 1.63 -20.46 -5.02
C PRO A 65 0.58 -19.94 -6.00
N ASP A 66 -0.61 -20.54 -6.00
CA ASP A 66 -1.70 -20.19 -6.93
C ASP A 66 -2.22 -18.74 -6.76
N GLN A 67 -2.11 -18.17 -5.55
CA GLN A 67 -2.47 -16.78 -5.28
C GLN A 67 -1.31 -15.81 -5.53
N ARG A 68 -0.06 -16.28 -5.32
CA ARG A 68 1.15 -15.49 -5.56
C ARG A 68 1.31 -15.12 -7.04
N ASP A 69 0.87 -16.00 -7.94
CA ASP A 69 0.99 -15.84 -9.39
C ASP A 69 -0.14 -15.00 -10.02
N LEU A 70 -1.04 -14.42 -9.20
CA LEU A 70 -2.07 -13.50 -9.67
C LEU A 70 -1.43 -12.24 -10.27
N LYS A 71 -1.71 -11.99 -11.55
CA LYS A 71 -1.16 -10.85 -12.30
C LYS A 71 -1.46 -9.48 -11.67
N ASP A 72 -2.60 -9.37 -10.98
CA ASP A 72 -3.09 -8.12 -10.39
C ASP A 72 -2.87 -8.06 -8.87
N LEU A 73 -2.00 -8.92 -8.32
CA LEU A 73 -1.76 -9.00 -6.87
C LEU A 73 -1.31 -7.66 -6.27
N TRP A 74 -0.37 -6.98 -6.93
CA TRP A 74 0.09 -5.65 -6.49
C TRP A 74 -1.02 -4.59 -6.55
N PRO A 75 -1.74 -4.41 -7.69
CA PRO A 75 -2.90 -3.51 -7.75
C PRO A 75 -3.93 -3.74 -6.64
N ILE A 76 -4.26 -5.01 -6.33
CA ILE A 76 -5.21 -5.34 -5.27
C ILE A 76 -4.65 -4.95 -3.90
N PHE A 77 -3.40 -5.33 -3.62
CA PHE A 77 -2.71 -4.95 -2.38
C PHE A 77 -2.67 -3.43 -2.18
N ALA A 78 -2.25 -2.67 -3.20
CA ALA A 78 -2.17 -1.22 -3.13
C ALA A 78 -3.55 -0.58 -2.89
N ALA A 79 -4.62 -1.11 -3.52
CA ALA A 79 -5.98 -0.65 -3.29
C ALA A 79 -6.42 -0.82 -1.84
N ILE A 80 -6.08 -1.95 -1.21
CA ILE A 80 -6.40 -2.21 0.19
C ILE A 80 -5.61 -1.26 1.11
N MET A 81 -4.30 -1.11 0.88
CA MET A 81 -3.45 -0.22 1.69
C MET A 81 -3.90 1.25 1.65
N CYS A 82 -4.45 1.69 0.52
CA CYS A 82 -4.95 3.06 0.36
C CYS A 82 -6.39 3.27 0.85
N ALA A 83 -7.11 2.22 1.24
CA ALA A 83 -8.53 2.33 1.60
C ALA A 83 -8.76 3.28 2.78
N GLU A 84 -7.86 3.25 3.77
CA GLU A 84 -7.95 4.08 4.98
C GLU A 84 -7.57 5.54 4.72
N THR A 85 -6.63 5.80 3.81
CA THR A 85 -6.10 7.16 3.57
C THR A 85 -6.77 7.87 2.39
N GLY A 86 -7.47 7.12 1.52
CA GLY A 86 -8.00 7.62 0.25
C GLY A 86 -6.92 7.99 -0.77
N ALA A 87 -5.67 7.57 -0.54
CA ALA A 87 -4.58 7.76 -1.48
C ALA A 87 -4.85 7.03 -2.81
N ASP A 88 -4.24 7.49 -3.90
CA ASP A 88 -4.41 6.84 -5.21
C ASP A 88 -3.54 5.58 -5.29
N PRO A 89 -4.13 4.37 -5.31
CA PRO A 89 -3.38 3.11 -5.29
C PRO A 89 -2.55 2.89 -6.56
N SER A 90 -2.92 3.51 -7.68
CA SER A 90 -2.14 3.41 -8.93
C SER A 90 -0.77 4.10 -8.84
N ARG A 91 -0.56 4.92 -7.81
CA ARG A 91 0.66 5.68 -7.56
C ARG A 91 1.52 5.07 -6.45
N VAL A 92 1.09 3.96 -5.83
CA VAL A 92 1.87 3.26 -4.80
C VAL A 92 2.92 2.36 -5.48
N GLY A 93 4.19 2.63 -5.19
CA GLY A 93 5.33 1.83 -5.60
C GLY A 93 5.95 1.05 -4.42
N PRO A 94 6.86 0.09 -4.69
CA PRO A 94 7.58 -0.67 -3.66
C PRO A 94 8.32 0.21 -2.64
N GLU A 95 8.81 1.36 -3.07
CA GLU A 95 9.53 2.35 -2.27
C GLU A 95 8.62 3.35 -1.54
N THR A 96 7.31 3.35 -1.81
CA THR A 96 6.36 4.24 -1.14
C THR A 96 6.35 3.94 0.35
N LEU A 97 6.59 4.95 1.17
CA LEU A 97 6.59 4.83 2.63
C LEU A 97 5.18 4.53 3.14
N LEU A 98 5.05 3.75 4.22
CA LEU A 98 3.76 3.52 4.86
C LEU A 98 3.28 4.79 5.57
N LEU A 99 4.16 5.35 6.38
CA LEU A 99 3.88 6.49 7.26
C LEU A 99 4.28 7.82 6.62
N ALA A 100 3.58 8.90 6.99
CA ALA A 100 3.83 10.27 6.52
C ALA A 100 4.89 11.02 7.34
#